data_AF-V4AFT3-F1
#
_entry.id   AF-V4AFT3-F1
#
_cell.length_a   1.000
_cell.length_b   1.000
_cell.length_c   1.000
_cell.angle_alpha   90.00
_cell.angle_beta   90.00
_cell.angle_gamma   90.00
#
_symmetry.space_group_name_H-M   'P 1'
#
loop_
_entity.id
_entity.type
_entity.pdbx_description
1 polymer ?
#
loop_
_entity_poly.entity_id
_entity_poly.type
_entity_poly.pdbx_seq_one_letter_code
_entity_poly.pdbx_strand_id
1 'polypeptide(L)'
;MSVELDVYINVSICTEGRVTKRTIVRASDDENVGNLLTRSGWQDTEEVTVSSVKAGTHWLWEVLNMLRNKTTEYKKDVKEKQMIEFLQKGDLDKEPSPRVLNTHLYPSLLPKQLLEKKTKLVYLIWNPKDTAVSLYFHFYGLQSMTSYTGDVHDFLDMYLHREC
;
A
#
# COMPACT_ATOMS: atom_id res chain seq x y z
N MET A 1 -7.82 8.58 -37.90
CA MET A 1 -8.93 8.06 -37.06
C MET A 1 -8.25 7.18 -36.03
N SER A 2 -7.86 7.80 -34.92
CA SER A 2 -7.00 7.22 -33.89
C SER A 2 -7.80 7.22 -32.60
N VAL A 3 -8.05 6.04 -32.05
CA VAL A 3 -8.83 5.86 -30.83
C VAL A 3 -7.88 6.14 -29.66
N GLU A 4 -8.05 7.27 -28.98
CA GLU A 4 -7.40 7.54 -27.69
C GLU A 4 -8.10 6.68 -26.62
N LEU A 5 -7.37 5.71 -26.08
CA LEU A 5 -7.73 5.06 -24.81
C LEU A 5 -7.20 5.94 -23.68
N ASP A 6 -8.07 6.78 -23.12
CA ASP A 6 -7.79 7.49 -21.87
C ASP A 6 -7.80 6.52 -20.69
N VAL A 7 -6.64 5.92 -20.38
CA VAL A 7 -6.43 5.26 -19.08
C VAL A 7 -6.06 6.35 -18.07
N TYR A 8 -7.05 6.87 -17.35
CA TYR A 8 -6.83 7.81 -16.24
C TYR A 8 -6.18 7.09 -15.05
N ILE A 9 -4.85 7.02 -15.00
CA ILE A 9 -4.11 6.61 -13.80
C ILE A 9 -3.98 7.84 -12.89
N ASN A 10 -4.84 7.95 -11.87
CA ASN A 10 -4.75 9.00 -10.85
C ASN A 10 -3.59 8.67 -9.88
N VAL A 11 -2.35 8.98 -10.27
CA VAL A 11 -1.20 8.99 -9.36
C VAL A 11 -1.15 10.36 -8.68
N SER A 12 -1.66 10.45 -7.46
CA SER A 12 -1.51 11.68 -6.66
C SER A 12 -0.21 11.61 -5.87
N ILE A 13 0.80 12.36 -6.32
CA ILE A 13 2.03 12.59 -5.56
C ILE A 13 1.75 13.75 -4.61
N CYS A 14 1.62 13.45 -3.32
CA CYS A 14 1.36 14.49 -2.32
C CYS A 14 2.71 14.97 -1.77
N THR A 15 3.22 16.08 -2.31
CA THR A 15 4.30 16.85 -1.69
C THR A 15 3.67 17.97 -0.86
N GLU A 16 4.16 18.21 0.36
CA GLU A 16 3.79 19.35 1.21
C GLU A 16 2.43 19.31 1.94
N GLY A 17 2.00 18.13 2.39
CA GLY A 17 1.21 18.01 3.62
C GLY A 17 -0.24 18.53 3.61
N ARG A 18 -0.88 18.70 2.44
CA ARG A 18 -2.33 19.01 2.39
C ARG A 18 -3.16 17.80 1.99
N VAL A 19 -3.72 17.15 3.00
CA VAL A 19 -4.74 16.09 2.86
C VAL A 19 -6.11 16.70 3.13
N THR A 20 -6.98 16.76 2.11
CA THR A 20 -8.39 17.15 2.26
C THR A 20 -9.26 15.93 2.58
N LYS A 21 -10.10 16.09 3.62
CA LYS A 21 -11.12 15.19 4.20
C LYS A 21 -10.62 14.16 5.23
N ARG A 22 -10.90 14.47 6.51
CA ARG A 22 -10.72 13.58 7.67
C ARG A 22 -11.87 12.59 7.77
N THR A 23 -11.56 11.31 7.65
CA THR A 23 -12.34 10.24 8.26
C THR A 23 -11.45 9.62 9.32
N ILE A 24 -11.77 9.82 10.59
CA ILE A 24 -11.03 9.25 11.72
C ILE A 24 -11.45 7.78 11.82
N VAL A 25 -10.62 6.86 11.32
CA VAL A 25 -10.70 5.44 11.67
C VAL A 25 -9.83 5.28 12.92
N ARG A 26 -10.44 4.89 14.04
CA ARG A 26 -9.69 4.57 15.27
C ARG A 26 -8.84 3.34 14.96
N ALA A 27 -7.53 3.43 15.18
CA ALA A 27 -6.66 2.26 15.16
C ALA A 27 -7.23 1.23 16.13
N SER A 28 -7.45 0.00 15.66
CA SER A 28 -7.73 -1.13 16.54
C SER A 28 -6.55 -1.31 17.49
N ASP A 29 -6.84 -1.74 18.73
CA ASP A 29 -5.88 -1.98 19.82
C ASP A 29 -4.97 -3.21 19.56
N ASP A 30 -4.43 -3.33 18.35
CA ASP A 30 -3.47 -4.36 17.97
C ASP A 30 -2.06 -3.88 18.34
N GLU A 31 -1.39 -4.59 19.25
CA GLU A 31 -0.03 -4.29 19.70
C GLU A 31 0.96 -4.15 18.52
N ASN A 32 0.69 -4.78 17.38
CA ASN A 32 1.50 -4.63 16.17
C ASN A 32 1.42 -3.22 15.57
N VAL A 33 0.26 -2.56 15.65
CA VAL A 33 0.08 -1.17 15.17
C VAL A 33 0.78 -0.18 16.10
N GLY A 34 0.73 -0.38 17.41
CA GLY A 34 1.48 0.43 18.38
C GLY A 34 3.00 0.37 18.15
N ASN A 35 3.51 -0.81 17.79
CA ASN A 35 4.92 -1.02 17.47
C ASN A 35 5.35 -0.41 16.13
N LEU A 36 4.43 -0.12 15.19
CA LEU A 36 4.74 0.58 13.93
C LEU A 36 5.01 2.06 14.16
N LEU A 37 4.25 2.70 15.06
CA LEU A 37 4.30 4.14 15.33
C LEU A 37 5.58 4.60 16.06
N THR A 38 6.38 3.68 16.60
CA THR A 38 7.54 3.99 17.45
C THR A 38 8.88 3.50 16.87
N ARG A 39 8.90 2.99 15.63
CA ARG A 39 10.11 2.40 15.03
C ARG A 39 11.18 3.43 14.73
N SER A 40 12.43 3.05 15.00
CA SER A 40 13.65 3.75 14.56
C SER A 40 14.06 3.31 13.14
N GLY A 41 14.95 4.06 12.49
CA GLY A 41 15.54 3.69 11.18
C GLY A 41 14.92 4.40 9.96
N TRP A 42 13.86 5.19 10.14
CA TRP A 42 13.28 6.01 9.07
C TRP A 42 14.27 7.07 8.58
N GLN A 43 14.35 7.29 7.27
CA GLN A 43 15.20 8.31 6.65
C GLN A 43 14.40 9.31 5.82
N ASP A 44 15.00 10.46 5.50
CA ASP A 44 14.31 11.56 4.80
C ASP A 44 14.05 11.27 3.32
N THR A 45 14.71 10.26 2.76
CA THR A 45 14.76 9.98 1.31
C THR A 45 13.91 8.77 0.92
N GLU A 46 13.05 8.31 1.83
CA GLU A 46 12.16 7.18 1.59
C GLU A 46 10.98 7.54 0.69
N GLU A 47 10.62 6.59 -0.16
CA GLU A 47 9.43 6.63 -1.01
C GLU A 47 8.46 5.57 -0.51
N VAL A 48 7.25 5.96 -0.12
CA VAL A 48 6.24 5.05 0.42
C VAL A 48 5.03 5.05 -0.50
N THR A 49 4.72 3.88 -1.05
CA THR A 49 3.47 3.65 -1.78
C THR A 49 2.34 3.38 -0.80
N VAL A 50 1.22 4.09 -0.94
CA VAL A 50 0.04 3.96 -0.09
C VAL A 50 -1.15 3.62 -0.96
N SER A 51 -1.83 2.50 -0.67
CA SER A 51 -2.86 1.99 -1.58
C SER A 51 -3.73 0.91 -0.95
N SER A 52 -4.98 0.77 -1.39
CA SER A 52 -5.81 -0.36 -0.97
C SER A 52 -5.21 -1.69 -1.43
N VAL A 53 -5.50 -2.76 -0.68
CA VAL A 53 -5.16 -4.13 -1.08
C VAL A 53 -5.69 -4.38 -2.50
N LYS A 54 -4.86 -4.99 -3.35
CA LYS A 54 -5.17 -5.33 -4.76
C LYS A 54 -5.39 -4.17 -5.74
N ALA A 55 -5.12 -2.92 -5.36
CA ALA A 55 -5.21 -1.77 -6.26
C ALA A 55 -4.06 -1.65 -7.30
N GLY A 56 -3.30 -2.73 -7.57
CA GLY A 56 -2.14 -2.69 -8.49
C GLY A 56 -0.78 -2.42 -7.81
N THR A 57 -0.66 -2.74 -6.52
CA THR A 57 0.47 -2.31 -5.68
C THR A 57 1.82 -2.93 -6.07
N HIS A 58 1.85 -4.18 -6.55
CA HIS A 58 3.09 -4.80 -7.04
C HIS A 58 3.63 -4.09 -8.27
N TRP A 59 2.75 -3.76 -9.21
CA TRP A 59 3.14 -3.06 -10.42
C TRP A 59 3.75 -1.68 -10.10
N LEU A 60 3.09 -0.88 -9.26
CA LEU A 60 3.62 0.42 -8.87
C LEU A 60 4.94 0.32 -8.09
N TRP A 61 5.03 -0.60 -7.12
CA TRP A 61 6.26 -0.81 -6.35
C TRP A 61 7.44 -1.17 -7.26
N GLU A 62 7.19 -2.00 -8.28
CA GLU A 62 8.21 -2.39 -9.24
C GLU A 62 8.64 -1.23 -10.13
N VAL A 63 7.68 -0.48 -10.71
CA VAL A 63 7.96 0.70 -11.54
C VAL A 63 8.76 1.73 -10.75
N LEU A 64 8.45 1.97 -9.48
CA LEU A 64 9.21 2.91 -8.65
C LEU A 64 10.64 2.42 -8.37
N ASN A 65 10.84 1.13 -8.14
CA ASN A 65 12.18 0.56 -8.00
C ASN A 65 12.98 0.69 -9.31
N MET A 66 12.37 0.43 -10.46
CA MET A 66 12.97 0.60 -11.78
C MET A 66 13.37 2.06 -12.04
N LEU A 67 12.46 3.01 -11.80
CA LEU A 67 12.71 4.45 -11.97
C LEU A 67 13.84 4.94 -11.06
N ARG A 68 13.83 4.53 -9.80
CA ARG A 68 14.85 4.88 -8.80
C ARG A 68 16.23 4.34 -9.17
N ASN A 69 16.29 3.07 -9.55
CA ASN A 69 17.55 2.38 -9.87
C ASN A 69 17.99 2.63 -11.31
N LYS A 70 17.19 3.37 -12.11
CA LYS A 70 17.43 3.66 -13.53
C LYS A 70 17.68 2.39 -14.34
N THR A 71 16.87 1.38 -14.07
CA THR A 71 16.93 0.06 -14.69
C THR A 71 15.56 -0.37 -15.16
N THR A 72 15.51 -1.33 -16.07
CA THR A 72 14.30 -2.04 -16.49
C THR A 72 14.24 -3.46 -15.95
N GLU A 73 15.23 -3.84 -15.14
CA GLU A 73 15.31 -5.17 -14.53
C GLU A 73 14.41 -5.28 -13.33
N TYR A 74 13.72 -6.42 -13.21
CA TYR A 74 12.85 -6.70 -12.08
C TYR A 74 13.66 -6.87 -10.79
N LYS A 75 13.17 -6.31 -9.69
CA LYS A 75 13.72 -6.58 -8.36
C LYS A 75 13.44 -8.04 -8.00
N LYS A 76 14.49 -8.76 -7.60
CA LYS A 76 14.40 -10.19 -7.25
C LYS A 76 13.80 -10.44 -5.87
N ASP A 77 13.72 -9.41 -5.03
CA ASP A 77 13.08 -9.49 -3.72
C ASP A 77 11.56 -9.44 -3.81
N VAL A 78 10.90 -10.03 -2.82
CA VAL A 78 9.45 -9.95 -2.68
C VAL A 78 9.04 -8.62 -2.05
N LYS A 79 8.00 -7.99 -2.61
CA LYS A 79 7.47 -6.68 -2.18
C LYS A 79 7.16 -6.64 -0.68
N GLU A 80 6.69 -7.75 -0.13
CA GLU A 80 6.26 -7.93 1.26
C GLU A 80 7.39 -7.66 2.25
N LYS A 81 8.67 -7.88 1.87
CA LYS A 81 9.83 -7.51 2.71
C LYS A 81 9.93 -6.01 2.98
N GLN A 82 9.34 -5.20 2.10
CA GLN A 82 9.35 -3.73 2.19
C GLN A 82 7.96 -3.17 2.56
N MET A 83 7.06 -4.04 3.06
CA MET A 83 5.73 -3.66 3.47
C MET A 83 5.74 -3.26 4.95
N ILE A 84 5.32 -2.02 5.24
CA ILE A 84 5.48 -1.39 6.56
C ILE A 84 4.87 -2.26 7.67
N GLU A 85 3.69 -2.82 7.43
CA GLU A 85 2.92 -3.69 8.32
C GLU A 85 3.65 -4.99 8.67
N PHE A 86 4.55 -5.46 7.80
CA PHE A 86 5.28 -6.72 7.95
C PHE A 86 6.73 -6.55 8.39
N LEU A 87 7.25 -5.32 8.35
CA LEU A 87 8.59 -5.03 8.86
C LEU A 87 8.66 -5.45 10.34
N GLN A 88 9.83 -5.89 10.79
CA GLN A 88 10.18 -6.11 12.18
C GLN A 88 11.20 -5.05 12.64
N LYS A 89 11.46 -5.00 13.95
CA LYS A 89 12.47 -4.08 14.50
C LYS A 89 13.84 -4.38 13.90
N GLY A 90 14.51 -3.35 13.39
CA GLY A 90 15.84 -3.48 12.77
C GLY A 90 15.84 -3.89 11.30
N ASP A 91 14.70 -4.21 10.68
CA ASP A 91 14.65 -4.51 9.24
C ASP A 91 15.02 -3.29 8.39
N LEU A 92 14.65 -2.09 8.84
CA LEU A 92 15.06 -0.84 8.21
C LEU A 92 16.58 -0.60 8.31
N ASP A 93 17.27 -1.21 9.26
CA ASP A 93 18.72 -1.07 9.39
C ASP A 93 19.48 -2.03 8.45
N LYS A 94 18.80 -3.05 7.91
CA LYS A 94 19.40 -4.07 7.03
C LYS A 94 19.50 -3.64 5.57
N GLU A 95 18.60 -2.76 5.12
CA GLU A 95 18.63 -2.23 3.75
C GLU A 95 19.02 -0.75 3.79
N PRO A 96 19.98 -0.30 2.97
CA PRO A 96 20.37 1.10 2.96
C PRO A 96 19.28 1.97 2.33
N SER A 97 19.10 3.16 2.88
CA SER A 97 18.32 4.20 2.21
C SER A 97 19.10 4.74 1.00
N PRO A 98 18.43 5.10 -0.10
CA PRO A 98 16.98 5.32 -0.13
C PRO A 98 16.23 4.13 -0.77
N ARG A 99 15.02 3.83 -0.28
CA ARG A 99 14.25 2.61 -0.65
C ARG A 99 12.78 2.92 -0.92
N VAL A 100 12.14 1.96 -1.59
CA VAL A 100 10.71 1.99 -1.91
C VAL A 100 9.97 1.08 -0.94
N LEU A 101 9.25 1.69 -0.01
CA LEU A 101 8.37 1.00 0.94
C LEU A 101 6.93 0.98 0.43
N ASN A 102 6.12 0.10 0.98
CA ASN A 102 4.69 0.01 0.64
C ASN A 102 3.81 -0.24 1.86
N THR A 103 2.56 0.19 1.77
CA THR A 103 1.57 0.01 2.83
C THR A 103 0.14 0.10 2.31
N HIS A 104 -0.74 -0.65 2.97
CA HIS A 104 -2.20 -0.58 2.87
C HIS A 104 -2.84 0.23 3.99
N LEU A 105 -2.05 0.71 4.96
CA LEU A 105 -2.53 1.59 6.02
C LEU A 105 -3.09 2.89 5.46
N TYR A 106 -4.19 3.35 6.05
CA TYR A 106 -4.67 4.70 5.83
C TYR A 106 -3.63 5.72 6.29
N PRO A 107 -3.54 6.91 5.65
CA PRO A 107 -2.63 7.98 6.05
C PRO A 107 -2.62 8.29 7.54
N SER A 108 -3.80 8.21 8.19
CA SER A 108 -3.97 8.48 9.62
C SER A 108 -3.33 7.43 10.54
N LEU A 109 -3.02 6.25 10.00
CA LEU A 109 -2.40 5.13 10.70
C LEU A 109 -0.90 5.00 10.39
N LEU A 110 -0.37 5.85 9.50
CA LEU A 110 1.06 5.85 9.20
C LEU A 110 1.86 6.33 10.42
N PRO A 111 3.07 5.78 10.63
CA PRO A 111 4.03 6.29 11.60
C PRO A 111 4.24 7.79 11.44
N LYS A 112 4.09 8.55 12.53
CA LYS A 112 4.25 10.02 12.50
C LYS A 112 5.61 10.44 11.96
N GLN A 113 6.64 9.65 12.23
CA GLN A 113 8.00 9.87 11.74
C GLN A 113 8.08 9.90 10.21
N LEU A 114 7.22 9.14 9.50
CA LEU A 114 7.14 9.21 8.03
C LEU A 114 6.48 10.50 7.55
N LEU A 115 5.54 11.05 8.32
CA LEU A 115 4.86 12.30 8.01
C LEU A 115 5.70 13.53 8.35
N GLU A 116 6.57 13.42 9.36
CA GLU A 116 7.45 14.48 9.83
C GLU A 116 8.76 14.59 9.01
N LYS A 117 9.19 13.49 8.39
CA LYS A 117 10.36 13.45 7.50
C LYS A 117 9.99 13.88 6.08
N LYS A 118 11.01 14.16 5.24
CA LYS A 118 10.84 14.50 3.82
C LYS A 118 10.49 13.29 2.92
N THR A 119 9.81 12.30 3.47
CA THR A 119 9.35 11.10 2.76
C THR A 119 8.37 11.49 1.65
N LYS A 120 8.52 10.89 0.47
CA LYS A 120 7.55 11.03 -0.62
C LYS A 120 6.47 9.96 -0.47
N LEU A 121 5.20 10.39 -0.38
CA LEU A 121 4.06 9.48 -0.41
C LEU A 121 3.48 9.41 -1.82
N VAL A 122 3.36 8.19 -2.35
CA VAL A 122 2.74 7.91 -3.66
C VAL A 122 1.43 7.18 -3.43
N TYR A 123 0.30 7.87 -3.62
CA TYR A 123 -1.02 7.28 -3.46
C TYR A 123 -1.49 6.62 -4.76
N LEU A 124 -1.83 5.34 -4.68
CA LEU A 124 -2.48 4.62 -5.77
C LEU A 124 -3.93 4.35 -5.42
N ILE A 125 -4.81 4.94 -6.22
CA ILE A 125 -6.25 4.75 -6.15
C ILE A 125 -6.66 4.04 -7.43
N TRP A 126 -7.38 2.93 -7.27
CA TRP A 126 -7.94 2.19 -8.38
C TRP A 126 -9.46 2.20 -8.29
N ASN A 127 -10.14 1.85 -9.39
CA ASN A 127 -11.58 1.65 -9.38
C ASN A 127 -11.95 0.64 -8.27
N PRO A 128 -12.83 1.00 -7.31
CA PRO A 128 -13.18 0.12 -6.20
C PRO A 128 -13.86 -1.17 -6.67
N LYS A 129 -14.58 -1.15 -7.81
CA LYS A 129 -15.19 -2.36 -8.39
C LYS A 129 -14.14 -3.37 -8.84
N ASP A 130 -13.12 -2.90 -9.55
CA ASP A 130 -12.03 -3.77 -10.03
C ASP A 130 -11.19 -4.28 -8.85
N THR A 131 -10.97 -3.42 -7.85
CA THR A 131 -10.27 -3.77 -6.61
C THR A 131 -11.00 -4.88 -5.86
N ALA A 132 -12.32 -4.77 -5.73
CA ALA A 132 -13.15 -5.78 -5.07
C ALA A 132 -13.06 -7.14 -5.80
N VAL A 133 -13.24 -7.16 -7.12
CA VAL A 133 -13.14 -8.39 -7.92
C VAL A 133 -11.74 -9.00 -7.81
N SER A 134 -10.68 -8.19 -7.89
CA SER A 134 -9.30 -8.66 -7.72
C SER A 134 -9.04 -9.25 -6.33
N LEU A 135 -9.61 -8.64 -5.28
CA LEU A 135 -9.50 -9.12 -3.91
C LEU A 135 -10.24 -10.44 -3.70
N TYR A 136 -11.44 -10.59 -4.24
CA TYR A 136 -12.18 -11.84 -4.22
C TYR A 136 -11.38 -13.00 -4.83
N PHE A 137 -10.90 -12.84 -6.07
CA PHE A 137 -10.15 -13.91 -6.74
C PHE A 137 -8.79 -14.18 -6.09
N HIS A 138 -8.18 -13.18 -5.45
CA HIS A 138 -6.95 -13.39 -4.69
C HIS A 138 -7.18 -14.30 -3.48
N PHE A 139 -8.22 -14.04 -2.68
CA PHE A 139 -8.56 -14.89 -1.54
C PHE A 139 -9.12 -16.25 -1.97
N TYR A 140 -9.86 -16.32 -3.07
CA TYR A 140 -10.29 -17.58 -3.66
C TYR A 140 -9.09 -18.48 -4.01
N GLY A 141 -8.01 -17.91 -4.55
CA GLY A 141 -6.76 -18.65 -4.80
C GLY A 141 -5.98 -19.02 -3.52
N LEU A 142 -6.29 -18.36 -2.40
CA LEU A 142 -5.69 -18.60 -1.08
C LEU A 142 -6.66 -19.29 -0.12
N GLN A 143 -7.63 -20.06 -0.63
CA GLN A 143 -8.65 -20.74 0.19
C GLN A 143 -8.09 -21.54 1.36
N SER A 144 -6.89 -22.10 1.24
CA SER A 144 -6.21 -22.81 2.34
C SER A 144 -5.81 -21.91 3.53
N MET A 145 -5.76 -20.60 3.31
CA MET A 145 -5.41 -19.57 4.31
C MET A 145 -6.61 -18.73 4.75
N THR A 146 -7.79 -18.95 4.16
CA THR A 146 -9.00 -18.16 4.45
C THR A 146 -10.15 -19.06 4.88
N SER A 147 -10.91 -18.68 5.90
CA SER A 147 -12.14 -19.39 6.29
C SER A 147 -13.38 -18.92 5.52
N TYR A 148 -13.22 -18.12 4.46
CA TYR A 148 -14.32 -17.57 3.69
C TYR A 148 -14.93 -18.62 2.76
N THR A 149 -16.24 -18.86 2.90
CA THR A 149 -16.99 -19.87 2.11
C THR A 149 -18.11 -19.27 1.27
N GLY A 150 -18.31 -17.95 1.30
CA GLY A 150 -19.33 -17.26 0.51
C GLY A 150 -18.96 -17.17 -0.97
N ASP A 151 -19.93 -16.78 -1.80
CA ASP A 151 -19.70 -16.55 -3.22
C ASP A 151 -19.23 -15.10 -3.52
N VAL A 152 -19.17 -14.74 -4.79
CA VAL A 152 -18.76 -13.38 -5.20
C VAL A 152 -19.79 -12.32 -4.84
N HIS A 153 -21.08 -12.65 -4.80
CA HIS A 153 -22.13 -11.71 -4.42
C HIS A 153 -22.04 -11.40 -2.93
N ASP A 154 -21.93 -12.45 -2.10
CA ASP A 154 -21.71 -12.31 -0.66
C ASP A 154 -20.47 -11.45 -0.37
N PHE A 155 -19.39 -11.67 -1.13
CA PHE A 155 -18.14 -10.93 -0.96
C PHE A 155 -18.30 -9.46 -1.33
N LEU A 156 -19.00 -9.17 -2.44
CA LEU A 156 -19.21 -7.80 -2.89
C LEU A 156 -20.10 -7.03 -1.93
N ASP A 157 -21.15 -7.65 -1.40
CA ASP A 157 -22.01 -7.05 -0.39
C ASP A 157 -21.21 -6.73 0.89
N MET A 158 -20.40 -7.69 1.37
CA MET A 158 -19.48 -7.49 2.50
C MET A 158 -18.49 -6.33 2.25
N TYR A 159 -17.87 -6.30 1.06
CA TYR A 159 -16.91 -5.28 0.65
C TYR A 159 -17.51 -3.87 0.62
N LEU A 160 -18.76 -3.74 0.13
CA LEU A 160 -19.47 -2.47 0.03
C LEU A 160 -19.91 -1.93 1.40
N HIS A 161 -20.34 -2.81 2.30
CA HIS A 161 -20.80 -2.44 3.64
C HIS A 161 -19.65 -2.30 4.66
N ARG A 162 -18.40 -2.60 4.24
CA ARG A 162 -17.21 -2.61 5.10
C ARG A 162 -17.31 -3.60 6.27
N GLU A 163 -17.99 -4.71 6.04
CA GLU A 163 -18.13 -5.81 7.00
C GLU A 163 -17.00 -6.83 6.82
N CYS A 164 -15.76 -6.37 6.69
CA CYS A 164 -14.58 -7.22 6.56
C CYS A 164 -13.92 -7.49 7.92
#